data_AF-A0AAJ5LF79-F1
#
_entry.id   AF-A0AAJ5LF79-F1
#
_cell.length_a   1.000
_cell.length_b   1.000
_cell.length_c   1.000
_cell.angle_alpha   90.00
_cell.angle_beta   90.00
_cell.angle_gamma   90.00
#
_symmetry.space_group_name_H-M   'P 1'
#
loop_
_entity.id
_entity.type
_entity.pdbx_description
1 polymer ?
#
loop_
_entity_poly.entity_id
_entity_poly.type
_entity_poly.pdbx_seq_one_letter_code
_entity_poly.pdbx_strand_id
1 'polypeptide(L)'
;MQDFVPIKDLCDEDYPALPDMLGVFSSGAGDYLALGDGSFKGEAFIWWHEKPESPTEGIDLWNVMDSWMSIFLESSDSNEYCQV
;
A
#
# COMPACT_ATOMS: atom_id res chain seq x y z
N MET A 1 -5.16 -13.02 11.22
CA MET A 1 -5.42 -12.05 10.15
C MET A 1 -5.23 -10.69 10.81
N GLN A 2 -4.14 -9.99 10.50
CA GLN A 2 -4.06 -8.58 10.85
C GLN A 2 -4.61 -7.84 9.65
N ASP A 3 -5.81 -7.28 9.80
CA ASP A 3 -6.48 -6.55 8.72
C ASP A 3 -5.85 -5.17 8.50
N PHE A 4 -5.03 -4.71 9.44
CA PHE A 4 -4.35 -3.42 9.43
C PHE A 4 -2.97 -3.52 10.10
N VAL A 5 -1.98 -2.79 9.55
CA VAL A 5 -0.61 -2.75 10.08
C VAL A 5 -0.11 -1.31 10.22
N PRO A 6 0.37 -0.88 11.39
CA PRO A 6 1.02 0.43 11.51
C PRO A 6 2.26 0.46 10.62
N ILE A 7 2.37 1.45 9.73
CA ILE A 7 3.48 1.50 8.77
C ILE A 7 4.84 1.64 9.47
N LYS A 8 4.86 2.29 10.63
CA LYS A 8 6.08 2.42 11.45
C LYS A 8 6.62 1.08 11.94
N ASP A 9 5.76 0.07 12.09
CA ASP A 9 6.18 -1.29 12.48
C ASP A 9 6.83 -2.05 11.32
N LEU A 10 6.65 -1.59 10.07
CA LEU A 10 7.25 -2.16 8.86
C LEU A 10 8.58 -1.50 8.49
N CYS A 11 8.92 -0.38 9.11
CA CYS A 11 10.16 0.33 8.84
C CYS A 11 11.31 -0.29 9.64
N ASP A 12 12.41 -0.64 8.96
CA ASP A 12 13.62 -1.15 9.63
C ASP A 12 14.32 -0.06 10.47
N GLU A 13 14.16 1.21 10.07
CA GLU A 13 14.69 2.38 10.76
C GLU A 13 13.57 3.29 11.29
N ASP A 14 13.90 4.14 12.26
CA ASP A 14 12.98 5.12 12.81
C ASP A 14 12.95 6.38 11.92
N TYR A 15 11.81 6.64 11.30
CA TYR A 15 11.59 7.81 10.45
C TYR A 15 10.74 8.85 11.21
N PRO A 16 11.35 9.79 11.95
CA PRO A 16 10.61 10.74 12.78
C PRO A 16 9.76 11.73 11.96
N ALA A 17 10.08 11.92 10.68
CA ALA A 17 9.31 12.75 9.76
C ALA A 17 8.16 11.98 9.09
N LEU A 18 8.07 10.66 9.29
CA LEU A 18 7.03 9.85 8.66
C LEU A 18 5.68 10.12 9.31
N PRO A 19 4.62 10.37 8.52
CA PRO A 19 3.27 10.47 9.03
C PRO A 19 2.87 9.23 9.83
N ASP A 20 2.09 9.43 10.88
CA ASP A 20 1.38 8.32 11.53
C ASP A 20 0.33 7.80 10.56
N MET A 21 0.48 6.56 10.12
CA MET A 21 -0.42 5.96 9.14
C MET A 21 -0.54 4.45 9.33
N LEU A 22 -1.69 3.94 8.92
CA LEU A 22 -2.09 2.55 9.05
C LEU A 22 -2.24 1.93 7.67
N GLY A 23 -1.43 0.93 7.35
CA GLY A 23 -1.54 0.13 6.14
C GLY A 23 -2.85 -0.66 6.13
N VAL A 24 -3.66 -0.44 5.09
CA VAL A 24 -4.98 -1.06 4.90
C VAL A 24 -5.02 -2.06 3.76
N PHE A 25 -4.07 -1.97 2.82
CA PHE A 25 -4.00 -2.86 1.67
C PHE A 25 -2.54 -3.05 1.25
N SER A 26 -2.11 -4.30 1.08
CA SER A 26 -0.77 -4.61 0.60
C SER A 26 -0.80 -4.79 -0.92
N SER A 27 0.17 -4.20 -1.60
CA SER A 27 0.47 -4.51 -3.00
C SER A 27 0.94 -5.96 -3.19
N GLY A 28 1.31 -6.70 -2.15
CA GLY A 28 1.92 -8.03 -2.26
C GLY A 28 3.40 -8.02 -2.68
N ALA A 29 3.96 -6.87 -3.05
CA ALA A 29 5.38 -6.67 -3.37
C ALA A 29 6.16 -5.93 -2.27
N GLY A 30 5.50 -5.59 -1.16
CA GLY A 30 6.08 -4.86 -0.03
C GLY A 30 5.49 -3.46 0.17
N ASP A 31 4.90 -2.86 -0.86
CA ASP A 31 4.26 -1.54 -0.76
C ASP A 31 2.86 -1.64 -0.16
N TYR A 32 2.39 -0.56 0.46
CA TYR A 32 1.08 -0.50 1.12
C TYR A 32 0.29 0.76 0.72
N LEU A 33 -1.02 0.60 0.57
CA LEU A 33 -1.94 1.71 0.75
C LEU A 33 -2.17 1.90 2.23
N ALA A 34 -2.07 3.15 2.68
CA ALA A 34 -2.20 3.51 4.07
C ALA A 34 -3.15 4.69 4.25
N LEU A 35 -3.80 4.72 5.42
CA LEU A 35 -4.62 5.84 5.87
C LEU A 35 -3.88 6.58 6.97
N GLY A 36 -3.87 7.90 6.92
CA GLY A 36 -3.31 8.72 7.99
C GLY A 36 -4.10 8.56 9.28
N ASP A 37 -3.36 8.62 10.39
CA ASP A 37 -3.89 8.62 11.75
C ASP A 37 -3.47 9.90 12.49
N GLY A 38 -4.11 10.17 13.63
CA GLY A 38 -3.83 11.35 14.44
C GLY A 38 -4.00 12.66 13.65
N SER A 39 -2.91 13.40 13.46
CA SER A 39 -2.88 14.68 12.74
C SER A 39 -3.11 14.56 11.24
N PHE A 40 -2.91 13.37 10.66
CA PHE A 40 -3.06 13.09 9.22
C PHE A 40 -4.38 12.39 8.91
N LYS A 41 -5.31 12.37 9.86
CA LYS A 41 -6.57 11.64 9.73
C LYS A 41 -7.40 12.15 8.55
N GLY A 42 -7.79 11.21 7.68
CA GLY A 42 -8.55 11.51 6.46
C GLY A 42 -7.68 11.66 5.21
N GLU A 43 -6.35 11.64 5.37
CA GLU A 43 -5.42 11.55 4.25
C GLU A 43 -5.15 10.09 3.88
N ALA A 44 -4.85 9.87 2.60
CA ALA A 44 -4.48 8.58 2.06
C ALA A 44 -3.09 8.66 1.45
N PHE A 45 -2.33 7.59 1.64
CA PHE A 45 -0.93 7.50 1.26
C PHE A 45 -0.65 6.21 0.49
N ILE A 46 0.32 6.28 -0.42
CA ILE A 46 1.05 5.09 -0.85
C ILE A 46 2.37 5.09 -0.09
N TRP A 47 2.57 4.09 0.75
CA TRP A 47 3.85 3.84 1.39
C TRP A 47 4.68 2.88 0.53
N TRP A 48 5.87 3.33 0.17
CA TRP A 48 6.81 2.59 -0.67
C TRP A 48 7.86 1.93 0.20
N HIS A 49 7.97 0.61 0.10
CA HIS A 49 9.01 -0.13 0.81
C HIS A 49 10.42 0.31 0.37
N GLU A 50 10.62 0.62 -0.91
CA GLU A 50 11.91 1.10 -1.44
C GLU A 50 12.25 2.54 -1.04
N LYS A 51 11.26 3.32 -0.59
CA LYS A 51 11.46 4.71 -0.17
C LYS A 51 10.56 5.08 1.02
N PRO A 52 10.80 4.47 2.20
CA PRO A 52 9.91 4.58 3.34
C PRO A 52 9.71 6.01 3.83
N GLU A 53 10.74 6.86 3.71
CA GLU A 53 10.75 8.23 4.22
C GLU A 53 9.90 9.23 3.41
N SER A 54 9.39 8.82 2.25
CA SER A 54 8.76 9.72 1.28
C SER A 54 7.52 9.04 0.66
N PRO A 55 6.46 8.79 1.46
CA PRO A 55 5.21 8.27 0.95
C PRO A 55 4.58 9.23 -0.06
N THR A 56 3.80 8.70 -1.01
CA THR A 56 3.01 9.53 -1.92
C THR A 56 1.72 9.93 -1.24
N GLU A 57 1.51 11.23 -1.05
CA GLU A 57 0.34 11.82 -0.38
C GLU A 57 -0.74 12.23 -1.39
N GLY A 58 -1.95 12.52 -0.89
CA GLY A 58 -3.02 13.13 -1.69
C GLY A 58 -3.58 12.22 -2.78
N ILE A 59 -3.47 10.90 -2.60
CA ILE A 59 -3.96 9.91 -3.56
C ILE A 59 -5.45 9.62 -3.36
N ASP A 60 -6.11 9.20 -4.44
CA ASP A 60 -7.44 8.58 -4.34
C ASP A 60 -7.27 7.09 -4.06
N LEU A 61 -7.44 6.71 -2.80
CA LEU A 61 -7.24 5.34 -2.31
C LEU A 61 -8.00 4.30 -3.13
N TRP A 62 -9.25 4.57 -3.50
CA TRP A 62 -10.09 3.60 -4.21
C TRP A 62 -9.60 3.38 -5.64
N ASN A 63 -9.24 4.45 -6.34
CA ASN A 63 -8.71 4.36 -7.70
C ASN A 63 -7.35 3.65 -7.75
N VAL A 64 -6.48 3.88 -6.76
CA VAL A 64 -5.19 3.18 -6.71
C VAL A 64 -5.39 1.69 -6.39
N MET A 65 -6.27 1.37 -5.45
CA MET A 65 -6.59 -0.03 -5.12
C MET A 65 -7.20 -0.77 -6.31
N ASP A 66 -8.11 -0.15 -7.05
CA ASP A 66 -8.71 -0.71 -8.27
C ASP A 66 -7.66 -0.95 -9.37
N SER A 67 -6.73 -0.01 -9.52
CA SER A 67 -5.60 -0.14 -10.46
C SER A 67 -4.67 -1.30 -10.09
N TRP A 68 -4.31 -1.43 -8.82
CA TRP A 68 -3.48 -2.55 -8.34
C TRP A 68 -4.20 -3.88 -8.54
N MET A 69 -5.47 -3.97 -8.14
CA MET A 69 -6.26 -5.20 -8.30
C MET A 69 -6.42 -5.61 -9.76
N SER A 70 -6.61 -4.66 -10.67
CA SER A 70 -6.67 -4.94 -12.11
C SER A 70 -5.38 -5.60 -12.62
N ILE A 71 -4.20 -5.07 -12.24
CA ILE A 71 -2.91 -5.65 -12.62
C ILE A 71 -2.74 -7.09 -12.10
N PHE A 72 -3.16 -7.35 -10.86
CA PHE A 72 -3.11 -8.69 -10.26
C PHE A 72 -4.03 -9.68 -10.97
N LEU A 73 -5.24 -9.26 -11.34
CA LEU A 73 -6.22 -10.11 -12.02
C LEU A 73 -5.84 -10.37 -13.47
N GLU A 74 -5.35 -9.37 -14.20
CA GLU A 74 -4.84 -9.55 -15.58
C GLU A 74 -3.66 -10.53 -15.63
N SER A 75 -2.80 -10.52 -14.59
CA SER A 75 -1.71 -11.47 -14.46
C SER A 75 -2.19 -12.91 -14.14
N SER A 76 -3.39 -13.06 -13.59
CA SER A 76 -3.97 -14.36 -13.20
C SER A 76 -4.70 -15.04 -14.36
N ASP A 77 -5.37 -14.29 -15.23
CA ASP A 77 -6.06 -14.82 -16.42
C ASP A 77 -5.09 -15.25 -17.55
N SER A 78 -3.82 -14.84 -17.48
CA SER A 78 -2.82 -15.16 -18.51
C SER A 78 -2.34 -16.63 -18.50
N ASN A 79 -2.84 -17.49 -17.60
CA ASN A 79 -2.47 -18.90 -17.51
C ASN A 79 -3.50 -19.88 -18.12
N GLU A 80 -4.55 -19.42 -18.81
CA GLU A 80 -5.57 -20.31 -19.41
C GLU A 80 -5.25 -20.84 -20.83
N TYR A 81 -4.05 -20.61 -21.37
CA TYR A 81 -3.64 -21.15 -22.69
C TYR A 81 -2.34 -21.96 -22.66
N CYS A 82 -2.35 -23.07 -21.91
CA CYS A 82 -1.45 -24.20 -22.17
C CYS A 82 -2.18 -25.52 -21.87
N GLN A 83 -3.20 -25.82 -22.65
CA GLN A 83 -3.62 -27.20 -22.92
C GLN A 83 -3.49 -27.47 -24.41
N VAL A 84 -2.34 -28.00 -24.83
CA VAL A 84 -2.17 -28.81 -26.05
C VAL A 84 -1.24 -29.97 -25.77
#